data_AF-A0A8S3ETX5-F1
#
_entry.id   AF-A0A8S3ETX5-F1
#
_cell.length_a   1.000
_cell.length_b   1.000
_cell.length_c   1.000
_cell.angle_alpha   90.00
_cell.angle_beta   90.00
_cell.angle_gamma   90.00
#
_symmetry.space_group_name_H-M   'P 1'
#
loop_
_entity.id
_entity.type
_entity.pdbx_description
1 polymer ?
#
loop_
_entity_poly.entity_id
_entity_poly.type
_entity_poly.pdbx_seq_one_letter_code
_entity_poly.pdbx_strand_id
1 'polypeptide(L)'
;VVKFEFESVTSLDDCIDELVEQNFLRTNQSSNEQQSSTKYLLYFANIQNSAGTDVLNLLLNGESSSGTCQKVSYTREEDSKSTTVYYFPSMFHIFITMSKRTWSTEHEVYKKFKWIPFKLENPPWNGLLKRHLWRRMIDVNIRENRLVDNELIKALQWVTNVWQRYNECLQKLSLQDALLGPALFFDCPMERETIFEWLQTKWNTIVAPLVREFSMNKCAQPKPRGSTSATAAATAIASSLRANSLEISTPYESVACTALYVLLHRAVSRDCPLTGQGKLLFL
;
A
#
# COMPACT_ATOMS: atom_id res chain seq x y z
N VAL A 1 -11.52 -9.83 -15.11
CA VAL A 1 -10.43 -8.98 -14.56
C VAL A 1 -9.26 -9.89 -14.32
N VAL A 2 -8.13 -9.64 -14.96
CA VAL A 2 -6.89 -10.39 -14.76
C VAL A 2 -6.01 -9.56 -13.82
N LYS A 3 -5.68 -10.11 -12.66
CA LYS A 3 -4.94 -9.43 -11.60
C LYS A 3 -3.54 -10.03 -11.53
N PHE A 4 -2.54 -9.19 -11.71
CA PHE A 4 -1.12 -9.53 -11.63
C PHE A 4 -0.49 -8.83 -10.42
N GLU A 5 0.13 -9.63 -9.54
CA GLU A 5 0.90 -9.12 -8.40
C GLU A 5 2.38 -9.42 -8.64
N PHE A 6 3.18 -8.38 -8.88
CA PHE A 6 4.61 -8.53 -9.20
C PHE A 6 5.50 -8.81 -7.99
N GLU A 7 4.91 -9.09 -6.82
CA GLU A 7 5.66 -9.52 -5.64
C GLU A 7 6.17 -10.97 -5.76
N SER A 8 5.55 -11.78 -6.63
CA SER A 8 5.91 -13.19 -6.85
C SER A 8 6.65 -13.47 -8.16
N VAL A 9 6.79 -12.48 -9.05
CA VAL A 9 7.30 -12.72 -10.41
C VAL A 9 8.77 -12.36 -10.53
N THR A 10 9.56 -13.33 -10.97
CA THR A 10 11.03 -13.28 -11.02
C THR A 10 11.59 -12.92 -12.39
N SER A 11 10.88 -13.20 -13.49
CA SER A 11 11.35 -12.93 -14.84
C SER A 11 10.25 -12.40 -15.78
N LEU A 12 10.68 -11.81 -16.91
CA LEU A 12 9.79 -11.34 -17.98
C LEU A 12 9.09 -12.52 -18.69
N ASP A 13 9.76 -13.67 -18.78
CA ASP A 13 9.22 -14.88 -19.38
C ASP A 13 8.05 -15.44 -18.57
N ASP A 14 8.19 -15.52 -17.23
CA ASP A 14 7.12 -15.96 -16.33
C ASP A 14 5.85 -15.11 -16.49
N CYS A 15 6.01 -13.79 -16.66
CA CYS A 15 4.90 -12.88 -16.88
C CYS A 15 4.18 -13.12 -18.22
N ILE A 16 4.95 -13.44 -19.27
CA ILE A 16 4.39 -13.69 -20.61
C ILE A 16 3.63 -15.01 -20.61
N ASP A 17 4.18 -16.05 -19.97
CA ASP A 17 3.51 -17.33 -19.82
C ASP A 17 2.17 -17.16 -19.10
N GLU A 18 2.12 -16.42 -18.00
CA GLU A 18 0.85 -16.20 -17.29
C GLU A 18 -0.15 -15.35 -18.09
N LEU A 19 0.32 -14.37 -18.88
CA LEU A 19 -0.55 -13.63 -19.81
C LEU A 19 -1.12 -14.51 -20.93
N VAL A 20 -0.37 -15.52 -21.38
CA VAL A 20 -0.82 -16.51 -22.36
C VAL A 20 -1.81 -17.49 -21.72
N GLU A 21 -1.52 -18.01 -20.53
CA GLU A 21 -2.42 -18.90 -19.78
C GLU A 21 -3.78 -18.25 -19.50
N GLN A 22 -3.78 -16.96 -19.17
CA GLN A 22 -5.01 -16.18 -18.94
C GLN A 22 -5.73 -15.79 -20.24
N ASN A 23 -5.30 -16.30 -21.41
CA ASN A 23 -5.83 -16.01 -22.75
C ASN A 23 -5.83 -14.51 -23.11
N PHE A 24 -4.95 -13.74 -22.47
CA PHE A 24 -4.79 -12.31 -22.73
C PHE A 24 -3.85 -12.09 -23.93
N LEU A 25 -2.68 -12.73 -23.95
CA LEU A 25 -1.81 -12.76 -25.12
C LEU A 25 -2.17 -13.96 -26.00
N ARG A 26 -2.29 -13.73 -27.31
CA ARG A 26 -2.63 -14.79 -28.29
C ARG A 26 -1.59 -14.86 -29.38
N THR A 27 -1.19 -16.05 -29.79
CA THR A 27 -0.19 -16.28 -30.85
C THR A 27 -0.79 -16.31 -32.27
N ASN A 28 -2.10 -16.51 -32.39
CA ASN A 28 -2.81 -16.53 -33.67
C ASN A 28 -3.64 -15.25 -33.88
N GLN A 29 -3.59 -14.67 -35.09
CA GLN A 29 -4.63 -13.76 -35.59
C GLN A 29 -5.90 -14.57 -35.86
N SER A 30 -6.64 -14.98 -34.83
CA SER A 30 -7.92 -15.63 -35.06
C SER A 30 -8.87 -14.64 -35.73
N SER A 31 -9.10 -14.83 -37.03
CA SER A 31 -9.96 -14.06 -37.94
C SER A 31 -11.46 -14.15 -37.59
N ASN A 32 -11.81 -14.59 -36.39
CA ASN A 32 -13.17 -14.74 -35.88
C ASN A 32 -13.40 -13.83 -34.66
N GLU A 33 -13.00 -12.56 -34.76
CA GLU A 33 -13.57 -11.51 -33.89
C GLU A 33 -15.00 -11.19 -34.34
N GLN A 34 -15.91 -12.17 -34.25
CA GLN A 34 -17.30 -11.84 -33.97
C GLN A 34 -17.35 -11.35 -32.51
N GLN A 35 -17.17 -10.05 -32.33
CA GLN A 35 -17.78 -9.25 -31.27
C GLN A 35 -17.91 -9.93 -29.89
N SER A 36 -16.82 -10.45 -29.31
CA SER A 36 -16.82 -10.60 -27.86
C SER A 36 -16.56 -9.21 -27.29
N SER A 37 -17.58 -8.52 -26.79
CA SER A 37 -17.48 -7.22 -26.11
C SER A 37 -16.76 -7.31 -24.74
N THR A 38 -15.90 -8.31 -24.59
CA THR A 38 -15.24 -8.68 -23.34
C THR A 38 -14.17 -7.65 -23.06
N LYS A 39 -14.46 -6.75 -22.11
CA LYS A 39 -13.50 -5.77 -21.62
C LYS A 39 -12.51 -6.48 -20.70
N TYR A 40 -11.24 -6.50 -21.09
CA TYR A 40 -10.18 -6.99 -20.23
C TYR A 40 -9.72 -5.88 -19.29
N LEU A 41 -9.56 -6.22 -18.02
CA LEU A 41 -9.02 -5.33 -17.00
C LEU A 41 -7.75 -5.97 -16.47
N LEU A 42 -6.61 -5.37 -16.76
CA LEU A 42 -5.32 -5.77 -16.24
C LEU A 42 -5.01 -4.92 -15.01
N TYR A 43 -4.76 -5.56 -13.88
CA TYR A 43 -4.32 -4.87 -12.68
C TYR A 43 -2.89 -5.29 -12.34
N PHE A 44 -1.96 -4.34 -12.35
CA PHE A 44 -0.57 -4.52 -12.01
C PHE A 44 -0.28 -3.94 -10.64
N ALA A 45 0.00 -4.80 -9.67
CA ALA A 45 0.34 -4.40 -8.31
C ALA A 45 1.84 -4.21 -8.13
N ASN A 46 2.25 -3.10 -7.51
CA ASN A 46 3.62 -2.91 -7.04
C ASN A 46 4.70 -3.07 -8.13
N ILE A 47 4.53 -2.39 -9.27
CA ILE A 47 5.38 -2.55 -10.48
C ILE A 47 6.83 -2.02 -10.32
N GLN A 48 7.29 -1.85 -9.10
CA GLN A 48 8.58 -1.29 -8.74
C GLN A 48 9.74 -2.27 -8.99
N ASN A 49 9.43 -3.52 -9.35
CA ASN A 49 10.39 -4.54 -9.76
C ASN A 49 10.80 -4.34 -11.24
N SER A 50 12.03 -4.74 -11.60
CA SER A 50 12.55 -4.64 -12.98
C SER A 50 11.65 -5.36 -13.98
N ALA A 51 11.26 -6.60 -13.67
CA ALA A 51 10.37 -7.40 -14.50
C ALA A 51 9.02 -6.71 -14.81
N GLY A 52 8.43 -6.02 -13.83
CA GLY A 52 7.20 -5.28 -14.03
C GLY A 52 7.37 -4.10 -15.00
N THR A 53 8.52 -3.41 -14.93
CA THR A 53 8.84 -2.31 -15.84
C THR A 53 9.03 -2.81 -17.27
N ASP A 54 9.69 -3.96 -17.44
CA ASP A 54 9.97 -4.57 -18.74
C ASP A 54 8.69 -5.07 -19.42
N VAL A 55 7.82 -5.77 -18.67
CA VAL A 55 6.48 -6.16 -19.14
C VAL A 55 5.71 -4.93 -19.60
N LEU A 56 5.72 -3.87 -18.80
CA LEU A 56 4.98 -2.67 -19.12
C LEU A 56 5.52 -1.96 -20.37
N ASN A 57 6.84 -1.87 -20.53
CA ASN A 57 7.46 -1.33 -21.74
C ASN A 57 7.07 -2.14 -22.98
N LEU A 58 7.05 -3.47 -22.86
CA LEU A 58 6.62 -4.39 -23.91
C LEU A 58 5.14 -4.16 -24.28
N LEU A 59 4.24 -4.03 -23.30
CA LEU A 59 2.82 -3.72 -23.53
C LEU A 59 2.63 -2.36 -24.23
N LEU A 60 3.40 -1.34 -23.82
CA LEU A 60 3.24 0.04 -24.31
C LEU A 60 3.90 0.31 -25.66
N ASN A 61 4.84 -0.53 -26.08
CA ASN A 61 5.56 -0.40 -27.36
C ASN A 61 4.98 -1.30 -28.46
N GLY A 62 3.88 -2.01 -28.18
CA GLY A 62 3.20 -2.79 -29.19
C GLY A 62 2.73 -1.91 -30.35
N GLU A 63 3.03 -2.34 -31.57
CA GLU A 63 2.68 -1.64 -32.80
C GLU A 63 1.17 -1.76 -33.03
N SER A 64 0.51 -0.61 -33.21
CA SER A 64 -0.89 -0.58 -33.61
C SER A 64 -0.98 -0.87 -35.10
N SER A 65 -1.15 -2.13 -35.48
CA SER A 65 -1.53 -2.46 -36.86
C SER A 65 -2.97 -2.01 -37.09
N SER A 66 -3.17 -1.19 -38.13
CA SER A 66 -4.45 -0.68 -38.63
C SER A 66 -5.69 -1.47 -38.17
N GLY A 67 -6.29 -1.00 -37.07
CA GLY A 67 -7.70 -1.19 -36.75
C GLY A 67 -8.12 -2.59 -36.29
N THR A 68 -7.60 -3.10 -35.17
CA THR A 68 -8.40 -3.73 -34.08
C THR A 68 -7.53 -4.29 -32.96
N CYS A 69 -6.34 -4.82 -33.25
CA CYS A 69 -5.48 -5.46 -32.25
C CYS A 69 -4.06 -4.88 -32.25
N GLN A 70 -3.53 -4.60 -31.06
CA GLN A 70 -2.13 -4.18 -30.88
C GLN A 70 -1.23 -5.44 -30.93
N LYS A 71 -0.15 -5.38 -31.71
CA LYS A 71 0.79 -6.49 -31.91
C LYS A 71 2.06 -6.24 -31.10
N VAL A 72 2.57 -7.29 -30.45
CA VAL A 72 3.88 -7.27 -29.81
C VAL A 72 4.72 -8.46 -30.26
N SER A 73 5.95 -8.20 -30.63
CA SER A 73 6.97 -9.23 -30.84
C SER A 73 7.81 -9.37 -29.58
N TYR A 74 7.94 -10.60 -29.09
CA TYR A 74 8.81 -10.91 -27.97
C TYR A 74 9.73 -12.09 -28.32
N THR A 75 11.01 -11.95 -27.99
CA THR A 75 12.01 -13.02 -28.14
C THR A 75 12.37 -13.47 -26.73
N ARG A 76 12.07 -14.73 -26.42
CA ARG A 76 12.41 -15.36 -25.13
C ARG A 76 13.93 -15.42 -24.98
N GLU A 77 14.44 -15.21 -23.78
CA GLU A 77 15.90 -15.19 -23.52
C GLU A 77 16.56 -16.54 -23.85
N GLU A 78 15.85 -17.65 -23.62
CA GLU A 78 16.31 -19.01 -23.93
C GLU A 78 16.35 -19.33 -25.43
N ASP A 79 15.45 -18.74 -26.22
CA ASP A 79 15.22 -19.06 -27.63
C ASP A 79 15.68 -17.92 -28.56
N SER A 80 16.93 -17.48 -28.41
CA SER A 80 17.59 -16.38 -29.17
C SER A 80 17.47 -16.43 -30.72
N LYS A 81 16.78 -17.41 -31.30
CA LYS A 81 16.50 -17.58 -32.73
C LYS A 81 15.01 -17.52 -33.13
N SER A 82 14.04 -17.55 -32.20
CA SER A 82 12.61 -17.51 -32.55
C SER A 82 11.86 -16.40 -31.82
N THR A 83 11.59 -15.31 -32.54
CA THR A 83 10.68 -14.26 -32.08
C THR A 83 9.24 -14.72 -32.20
N THR A 84 8.55 -14.86 -31.07
CA THR A 84 7.11 -15.15 -31.06
C THR A 84 6.34 -13.84 -31.13
N VAL A 85 5.32 -13.83 -31.99
CA VAL A 85 4.41 -12.68 -32.12
C VAL A 85 3.16 -12.95 -31.29
N TYR A 86 2.84 -12.00 -30.41
CA TYR A 86 1.62 -12.00 -29.62
C TYR A 86 0.69 -10.86 -30.05
N TYR A 87 -0.60 -11.10 -29.92
CA TYR A 87 -1.67 -10.15 -30.21
C TYR A 87 -2.47 -9.88 -28.94
N PHE A 88 -2.71 -8.59 -28.68
CA PHE A 88 -3.61 -8.15 -27.61
C PHE A 88 -5.07 -8.20 -28.05
N PRO A 89 -6.01 -8.36 -27.11
CA PRO A 89 -7.42 -8.18 -27.38
C PRO A 89 -7.71 -6.75 -27.81
N SER A 90 -8.75 -6.57 -28.62
CA SER A 90 -9.14 -5.28 -29.16
C SER A 90 -9.59 -4.23 -28.12
N MET A 91 -9.97 -4.65 -26.90
CA MET A 91 -10.41 -3.75 -25.83
C MET A 91 -9.88 -4.19 -24.45
N PHE A 92 -8.91 -3.46 -23.90
CA PHE A 92 -8.39 -3.66 -22.54
C PHE A 92 -8.11 -2.34 -21.82
N HIS A 93 -8.12 -2.37 -20.48
CA HIS A 93 -7.69 -1.27 -19.62
C HIS A 93 -6.62 -1.76 -18.66
N ILE A 94 -5.56 -0.96 -18.48
CA ILE A 94 -4.48 -1.24 -17.54
C ILE A 94 -4.62 -0.33 -16.33
N PHE A 95 -4.64 -0.94 -15.15
CA PHE A 95 -4.55 -0.28 -13.85
C PHE A 95 -3.24 -0.67 -13.20
N ILE A 96 -2.52 0.32 -12.69
CA ILE A 96 -1.21 0.11 -12.07
C ILE A 96 -1.23 0.77 -10.70
N THR A 97 -0.70 0.06 -9.70
CA THR A 97 -0.40 0.64 -8.40
C THR A 97 1.11 0.73 -8.20
N MET A 98 1.55 1.88 -7.71
CA MET A 98 2.96 2.20 -7.51
C MET A 98 3.15 2.99 -6.22
N SER A 99 4.24 2.73 -5.50
CA SER A 99 4.70 3.66 -4.47
C SER A 99 5.38 4.86 -5.13
N LYS A 100 4.99 6.07 -4.74
CA LYS A 100 5.59 7.32 -5.24
C LYS A 100 7.11 7.42 -4.96
N ARG A 101 7.65 6.59 -4.07
CA ARG A 101 9.03 6.71 -3.55
C ARG A 101 10.12 6.27 -4.54
N THR A 102 9.80 5.49 -5.57
CA THR A 102 10.80 4.74 -6.36
C THR A 102 10.97 5.17 -7.81
N TRP A 103 10.00 5.87 -8.41
CA TRP A 103 10.04 6.16 -9.85
C TRP A 103 10.34 7.63 -10.15
N SER A 104 11.30 7.85 -11.06
CA SER A 104 11.56 9.17 -11.63
C SER A 104 10.47 9.51 -12.67
N THR A 105 10.10 10.78 -12.73
CA THR A 105 9.13 11.33 -13.69
C THR A 105 9.62 11.33 -15.14
N GLU A 106 10.81 10.80 -15.39
CA GLU A 106 11.51 10.84 -16.69
C GLU A 106 11.23 9.62 -17.57
N HIS A 107 10.63 8.55 -17.03
CA HIS A 107 10.31 7.37 -17.82
C HIS A 107 9.18 7.64 -18.83
N GLU A 108 9.37 7.22 -20.07
CA GLU A 108 8.37 7.30 -21.17
C GLU A 108 7.02 6.70 -20.77
N VAL A 109 7.04 5.65 -19.94
CA VAL A 109 5.85 5.06 -19.32
C VAL A 109 5.02 6.10 -18.57
N TYR A 110 5.67 7.01 -17.83
CA TYR A 110 5.00 8.05 -17.05
C TYR A 110 4.13 8.95 -17.92
N LYS A 111 4.52 9.19 -19.18
CA LYS A 111 3.75 10.03 -20.12
C LYS A 111 2.53 9.30 -20.70
N LYS A 112 2.56 7.97 -20.76
CA LYS A 112 1.50 7.14 -21.36
C LYS A 112 0.32 6.86 -20.42
N PHE A 113 0.46 7.17 -19.13
CA PHE A 113 -0.58 6.91 -18.12
C PHE A 113 -1.21 8.19 -17.55
N LYS A 114 -2.52 8.11 -17.26
CA LYS A 114 -3.21 9.07 -16.42
C LYS A 114 -2.92 8.77 -14.95
N TRP A 115 -2.05 9.56 -14.34
CA TRP A 115 -1.71 9.39 -12.93
C TRP A 115 -2.82 9.91 -12.01
N ILE A 116 -3.26 9.06 -11.11
CA ILE A 116 -4.20 9.40 -10.05
C ILE A 116 -3.42 9.38 -8.74
N PRO A 117 -2.96 10.53 -8.22
CA PRO A 117 -2.21 10.56 -6.99
C PRO A 117 -3.13 10.25 -5.82
N PHE A 118 -2.84 9.13 -5.15
CA PHE A 118 -3.51 8.77 -3.90
C PHE A 118 -2.84 9.52 -2.74
N LYS A 119 -3.39 10.69 -2.41
CA LYS A 119 -3.01 11.41 -1.19
C LYS A 119 -3.87 10.91 -0.04
N LEU A 120 -3.26 10.78 1.13
CA LEU A 120 -3.94 10.32 2.35
C LEU A 120 -5.15 11.19 2.72
N GLU A 121 -5.03 12.51 2.47
CA GLU A 121 -6.03 13.52 2.80
C GLU A 121 -7.21 13.55 1.82
N ASN A 122 -7.06 12.93 0.65
CA ASN A 122 -8.07 12.94 -0.39
C ASN A 122 -8.89 11.63 -0.38
N PRO A 123 -10.17 11.67 -0.79
CA PRO A 123 -10.90 10.46 -1.17
C PRO A 123 -10.10 9.67 -2.23
N PRO A 124 -10.05 8.33 -2.17
CA PRO A 124 -10.88 7.43 -1.38
C PRO A 124 -10.35 7.10 0.03
N TRP A 125 -9.11 7.50 0.37
CA TRP A 125 -8.49 7.20 1.66
C TRP A 125 -9.18 7.93 2.81
N ASN A 126 -9.59 9.17 2.56
CA ASN A 126 -10.45 9.89 3.48
C ASN A 126 -11.76 9.11 3.71
N GLY A 127 -11.98 8.70 4.95
CA GLY A 127 -13.12 7.88 5.36
C GLY A 127 -13.00 6.38 5.06
N LEU A 128 -11.91 5.87 4.48
CA LEU A 128 -11.75 4.42 4.25
C LEU A 128 -11.76 3.65 5.57
N LEU A 129 -10.90 4.05 6.52
CA LEU A 129 -10.84 3.41 7.84
C LEU A 129 -12.19 3.51 8.56
N LYS A 130 -12.83 4.69 8.50
CA LYS A 130 -14.16 4.91 9.08
C LYS A 130 -15.20 3.96 8.48
N ARG A 131 -15.28 3.85 7.15
CA ARG A 131 -16.23 2.95 6.47
C ARG A 131 -15.93 1.49 6.79
N HIS A 132 -14.66 1.10 6.83
CA HIS A 132 -14.24 -0.27 7.16
C HIS A 132 -14.65 -0.67 8.57
N LEU A 133 -14.31 0.15 9.58
CA LEU A 133 -14.67 -0.11 10.97
C LEU A 133 -16.18 -0.06 11.17
N TRP A 134 -16.87 0.89 10.54
CA TRP A 134 -18.34 0.98 10.59
C TRP A 134 -19.02 -0.27 10.03
N ARG A 135 -18.56 -0.77 8.87
CA ARG A 135 -19.08 -2.00 8.29
C ARG A 135 -18.80 -3.21 9.19
N ARG A 136 -17.57 -3.35 9.71
CA ARG A 136 -17.23 -4.45 10.63
C ARG A 136 -18.09 -4.43 11.90
N MET A 137 -18.32 -3.25 12.48
CA MET A 137 -19.17 -3.10 13.67
C MET A 137 -20.61 -3.55 13.37
N ILE A 138 -21.19 -3.13 12.25
CA ILE A 138 -22.52 -3.57 11.82
C ILE A 138 -22.55 -5.09 11.62
N ASP A 139 -21.56 -5.64 10.93
CA ASP A 139 -21.48 -7.08 10.65
C ASP A 139 -21.43 -7.91 11.96
N VAL A 140 -20.66 -7.45 12.95
CA VAL A 140 -20.58 -8.10 14.28
C VAL A 140 -21.90 -7.97 15.02
N ASN A 141 -22.50 -6.77 15.06
CA ASN A 141 -23.77 -6.55 15.74
C ASN A 141 -24.91 -7.40 15.16
N ILE A 142 -24.95 -7.56 13.84
CA ILE A 142 -25.91 -8.43 13.16
C ILE A 142 -25.67 -9.90 13.53
N ARG A 143 -24.42 -10.37 13.46
CA ARG A 143 -24.07 -11.78 13.74
C ARG A 143 -24.37 -12.18 15.18
N GLU A 144 -24.15 -11.27 16.11
CA GLU A 144 -24.28 -11.52 17.55
C GLU A 144 -25.58 -10.99 18.15
N ASN A 145 -26.47 -10.45 17.31
CA ASN A 145 -27.75 -9.84 17.71
C ASN A 145 -27.58 -8.77 18.81
N ARG A 146 -26.50 -7.98 18.74
CA ARG A 146 -26.20 -6.88 19.66
C ARG A 146 -26.83 -5.58 19.17
N LEU A 147 -27.30 -4.76 20.12
CA LEU A 147 -27.71 -3.39 19.82
C LEU A 147 -26.50 -2.52 19.49
N VAL A 148 -26.74 -1.46 18.71
CA VAL A 148 -25.70 -0.49 18.37
C VAL A 148 -25.26 0.27 19.62
N ASP A 149 -24.00 0.09 20.02
CA ASP A 149 -23.40 0.82 21.13
C ASP A 149 -22.83 2.18 20.68
N ASN A 150 -23.42 3.26 21.19
CA ASN A 150 -22.99 4.63 20.91
C ASN A 150 -21.59 4.94 21.47
N GLU A 151 -21.18 4.30 22.57
CA GLU A 151 -19.84 4.50 23.14
C GLU A 151 -18.77 3.79 22.31
N LEU A 152 -19.05 2.58 21.81
CA LEU A 152 -18.21 1.93 20.81
C LEU A 152 -18.08 2.78 19.53
N ILE A 153 -19.17 3.38 19.04
CA ILE A 153 -19.10 4.29 17.88
C ILE A 153 -18.14 5.45 18.14
N LYS A 154 -18.24 6.10 19.31
CA LYS A 154 -17.33 7.19 19.69
C LYS A 154 -15.87 6.71 19.75
N ALA A 155 -15.63 5.51 20.31
CA ALA A 155 -14.30 4.92 20.37
C ALA A 155 -13.73 4.64 18.96
N LEU A 156 -14.50 4.03 18.06
CA LEU A 156 -14.07 3.77 16.68
C LEU A 156 -13.84 5.07 15.89
N GLN A 157 -14.69 6.08 16.09
CA GLN A 157 -14.48 7.42 15.53
C GLN A 157 -13.18 8.03 16.05
N TRP A 158 -12.91 7.92 17.35
CA TRP A 158 -11.64 8.36 17.92
C TRP A 158 -10.45 7.64 17.28
N VAL A 159 -10.48 6.31 17.14
CA VAL A 159 -9.42 5.54 16.44
C VAL A 159 -9.18 6.07 15.03
N THR A 160 -10.25 6.37 14.28
CA THR A 160 -10.09 6.95 12.93
C THR A 160 -9.42 8.31 12.95
N ASN A 161 -9.74 9.14 13.94
CA ASN A 161 -9.15 10.45 14.13
C ASN A 161 -7.68 10.35 14.58
N VAL A 162 -7.33 9.38 15.42
CA VAL A 162 -5.93 9.11 15.82
C VAL A 162 -5.07 8.87 14.59
N TRP A 163 -5.50 7.96 13.70
CA TRP A 163 -4.76 7.66 12.47
C TRP A 163 -4.61 8.89 11.54
N GLN A 164 -5.67 9.70 11.39
CA GLN A 164 -5.61 10.93 10.60
C GLN A 164 -4.63 11.95 11.19
N ARG A 165 -4.79 12.27 12.47
CA ARG A 165 -3.94 13.24 13.18
C ARG A 165 -2.49 12.79 13.26
N TYR A 166 -2.24 11.49 13.43
CA TYR A 166 -0.90 10.91 13.39
C TYR A 166 -0.20 11.26 12.09
N ASN A 167 -0.86 10.96 10.96
CA ASN A 167 -0.29 11.23 9.65
C ASN A 167 -0.16 12.73 9.33
N GLU A 168 -1.12 13.56 9.74
CA GLU A 168 -1.00 15.01 9.64
C GLU A 168 0.17 15.57 10.46
N CYS A 169 0.39 15.04 11.67
CA CYS A 169 1.50 15.45 12.52
C CYS A 169 2.84 15.03 11.91
N LEU A 170 2.96 13.83 11.34
CA LEU A 170 4.17 13.40 10.64
C LEU A 170 4.50 14.30 9.44
N GLN A 171 3.49 14.73 8.68
CA GLN A 171 3.71 15.70 7.60
C GLN A 171 4.29 17.02 8.13
N LYS A 172 3.75 17.54 9.25
CA LYS A 172 4.23 18.77 9.90
C LYS A 172 5.65 18.62 10.48
N LEU A 173 5.98 17.44 11.00
CA LEU A 173 7.33 17.09 11.47
C LEU A 173 8.31 16.76 10.33
N SER A 174 7.86 16.81 9.07
CA SER A 174 8.64 16.40 7.90
C SER A 174 9.20 14.97 8.02
N LEU A 175 8.40 14.06 8.60
CA LEU A 175 8.67 12.62 8.75
C LEU A 175 7.72 11.82 7.85
N GLN A 176 7.63 12.22 6.57
CA GLN A 176 6.70 11.60 5.61
C GLN A 176 7.05 10.13 5.29
N ASP A 177 8.29 9.74 5.58
CA ASP A 177 8.75 8.36 5.40
C ASP A 177 8.10 7.40 6.41
N ALA A 178 7.64 7.90 7.57
CA ALA A 178 6.95 7.16 8.62
C ALA A 178 5.42 7.11 8.47
N LEU A 179 4.83 7.63 7.38
CA LEU A 179 3.37 7.66 7.18
C LEU A 179 2.76 6.25 7.15
N LEU A 180 1.74 6.03 7.97
CA LEU A 180 1.09 4.72 8.12
C LEU A 180 -0.20 4.63 7.30
N GLY A 181 -0.33 3.54 6.53
CA GLY A 181 -1.58 3.20 5.86
C GLY A 181 -2.68 2.80 6.85
N PRO A 182 -3.97 2.93 6.49
CA PRO A 182 -5.07 2.60 7.39
C PRO A 182 -5.24 1.10 7.61
N ALA A 183 -4.60 0.27 6.77
CA ALA A 183 -4.63 -1.18 6.91
C ALA A 183 -4.13 -1.65 8.29
N LEU A 184 -3.19 -0.90 8.90
CA LEU A 184 -2.69 -1.19 10.25
C LEU A 184 -3.78 -1.14 11.32
N PHE A 185 -4.88 -0.42 11.05
CA PHE A 185 -5.99 -0.20 11.97
C PHE A 185 -7.21 -1.06 11.62
N PHE A 186 -7.16 -1.88 10.57
CA PHE A 186 -8.30 -2.68 10.11
C PHE A 186 -8.70 -3.79 11.07
N ASP A 187 -7.77 -4.24 11.91
CA ASP A 187 -7.93 -5.28 12.94
C ASP A 187 -8.35 -4.72 14.30
N CYS A 188 -8.67 -3.43 14.41
CA CYS A 188 -9.19 -2.82 15.62
C CYS A 188 -10.35 -3.65 16.21
N PRO A 189 -10.34 -3.93 17.54
CA PRO A 189 -11.36 -4.73 18.17
C PRO A 189 -12.72 -3.99 18.19
N MET A 190 -13.80 -4.78 18.24
CA MET A 190 -15.19 -4.27 18.26
C MET A 190 -15.76 -4.23 19.69
N GLU A 191 -14.89 -4.07 20.68
CA GLU A 191 -15.22 -3.96 22.10
C GLU A 191 -14.47 -2.77 22.68
N ARG A 192 -15.18 -1.86 23.36
CA ARG A 192 -14.64 -0.58 23.79
C ARG A 192 -13.44 -0.75 24.73
N GLU A 193 -13.52 -1.73 25.61
CA GLU A 193 -12.57 -1.99 26.69
C GLU A 193 -11.21 -2.43 26.16
N THR A 194 -11.17 -3.08 24.99
CA THR A 194 -9.95 -3.63 24.39
C THR A 194 -9.31 -2.69 23.37
N ILE A 195 -10.02 -1.66 22.89
CA ILE A 195 -9.51 -0.71 21.89
C ILE A 195 -8.27 0.04 22.40
N PHE A 196 -8.24 0.46 23.67
CA PHE A 196 -7.11 1.19 24.23
C PHE A 196 -5.84 0.33 24.29
N GLU A 197 -5.97 -0.86 24.87
CA GLU A 197 -4.88 -1.84 24.97
C GLU A 197 -4.35 -2.21 23.58
N TRP A 198 -5.25 -2.49 22.62
CA TRP A 198 -4.87 -2.76 21.24
C TRP A 198 -4.08 -1.60 20.62
N LEU A 199 -4.55 -0.36 20.79
CA LEU A 199 -3.87 0.81 20.23
C LEU A 199 -2.49 1.00 20.89
N GLN A 200 -2.40 0.79 22.20
CA GLN A 200 -1.16 0.85 22.95
C GLN A 200 -0.15 -0.20 22.44
N THR A 201 -0.59 -1.46 22.26
CA THR A 201 0.25 -2.51 21.71
C THR A 201 0.75 -2.14 20.31
N LYS A 202 -0.14 -1.69 19.41
CA LYS A 202 0.25 -1.23 18.07
C LYS A 202 1.22 -0.06 18.13
N TRP A 203 1.02 0.87 19.07
CA TRP A 203 1.90 2.01 19.23
C TRP A 203 3.32 1.57 19.59
N ASN A 204 3.47 0.76 20.64
CA ASN A 204 4.77 0.37 21.17
C ASN A 204 5.49 -0.64 20.25
N THR A 205 4.75 -1.48 19.54
CA THR A 205 5.33 -2.51 18.64
C THR A 205 5.64 -1.98 17.24
N ILE A 206 4.89 -1.00 16.75
CA ILE A 206 4.97 -0.57 15.36
C ILE A 206 5.27 0.92 15.25
N VAL A 207 4.46 1.78 15.87
CA VAL A 207 4.60 3.24 15.71
C VAL A 207 5.91 3.74 16.29
N ALA A 208 6.24 3.34 17.52
CA ALA A 208 7.40 3.85 18.24
C ALA A 208 8.73 3.43 17.58
N PRO A 209 8.95 2.14 17.23
CA PRO A 209 10.15 1.73 16.51
C PRO A 209 10.28 2.39 15.14
N LEU A 210 9.18 2.51 14.38
CA LEU A 210 9.16 3.11 13.05
C LEU A 210 9.57 4.60 13.09
N VAL A 211 8.99 5.37 14.02
CA VAL A 211 9.32 6.79 14.17
C VAL A 211 10.76 6.96 14.65
N ARG A 212 11.27 6.09 15.55
CA ARG A 212 12.68 6.09 15.94
C ARG A 212 13.58 5.86 14.73
N GLU A 213 13.33 4.81 13.96
CA GLU A 213 14.10 4.46 12.76
C GLU A 213 14.18 5.63 11.77
N PHE A 214 13.04 6.23 11.41
CA PHE A 214 13.03 7.34 10.45
C PHE A 214 13.59 8.64 11.02
N SER A 215 13.44 8.89 12.32
CA SER A 215 14.05 10.06 12.97
C SER A 215 15.57 9.94 13.03
N MET A 216 16.09 8.75 13.33
CA MET A 216 17.52 8.46 13.33
C MET A 216 18.12 8.52 11.92
N ASN A 217 17.48 7.87 10.94
CA ASN A 217 17.96 7.85 9.55
C ASN A 217 18.02 9.25 8.94
N LYS A 218 17.00 10.09 9.21
CA LYS A 218 16.98 11.49 8.78
C LYS A 218 18.13 12.31 9.36
N CYS A 219 18.58 11.96 10.57
CA CYS A 219 19.70 12.64 11.23
C CYS A 219 21.08 12.03 10.93
N ALA A 220 21.15 10.74 10.55
CA ALA A 220 22.41 10.03 10.34
C ALA A 220 22.92 10.07 8.89
N GLN A 221 22.06 10.16 7.87
CA GLN A 221 22.45 10.20 6.44
C GLN A 221 21.34 10.81 5.55
N PRO A 222 21.65 11.66 4.55
CA PRO A 222 20.74 11.95 3.45
C PRO A 222 20.83 10.85 2.37
N LYS A 223 20.00 9.79 2.48
CA LYS A 223 19.73 8.70 1.50
C LYS A 223 20.83 7.65 1.25
N PRO A 224 20.42 6.37 1.02
CA PRO A 224 20.11 5.88 -0.33
C PRO A 224 18.67 5.33 -0.48
N ARG A 225 18.17 5.37 -1.72
CA ARG A 225 16.81 4.99 -2.16
C ARG A 225 16.65 3.46 -2.27
N GLY A 226 16.49 2.77 -1.14
CA GLY A 226 15.96 1.40 -1.09
C GLY A 226 14.71 1.39 -0.22
N SER A 227 13.54 1.67 -0.82
CA SER A 227 12.35 2.04 -0.06
C SER A 227 11.37 0.89 0.12
N THR A 228 11.45 0.18 1.25
CA THR A 228 10.31 -0.52 1.82
C THR A 228 9.25 0.53 2.16
N SER A 229 7.99 0.31 1.77
CA SER A 229 6.91 1.22 2.20
C SER A 229 6.85 1.24 3.73
N ALA A 230 6.50 2.36 4.38
CA ALA A 230 6.42 2.39 5.85
C ALA A 230 5.46 1.33 6.41
N THR A 231 4.45 0.96 5.62
CA THR A 231 3.53 -0.14 5.92
C THR A 231 4.21 -1.50 5.83
N ALA A 232 5.04 -1.75 4.81
CA ALA A 232 5.83 -2.97 4.71
C ALA A 232 6.96 -3.03 5.76
N ALA A 233 7.58 -1.89 6.10
CA ALA A 233 8.52 -1.77 7.20
C ALA A 233 7.83 -2.04 8.54
N ALA A 234 6.63 -1.48 8.76
CA ALA A 234 5.79 -1.78 9.92
C ALA A 234 5.46 -3.28 10.03
N THR A 235 5.12 -3.94 8.91
CA THR A 235 4.89 -5.39 8.87
C THR A 235 6.17 -6.18 9.20
N ALA A 236 7.32 -5.77 8.66
CA ALA A 236 8.60 -6.39 8.95
C ALA A 236 9.00 -6.22 10.43
N ILE A 237 8.85 -5.02 10.99
CA ILE A 237 9.09 -4.72 12.41
C ILE A 237 8.15 -5.55 13.30
N ALA A 238 6.86 -5.63 12.96
CA ALA A 238 5.90 -6.45 13.70
C ALA A 238 6.30 -7.93 13.72
N SER A 239 6.96 -8.42 12.65
CA SER A 239 7.44 -9.80 12.56
C SER A 239 8.83 -10.03 13.21
N SER A 240 9.63 -8.99 13.44
CA SER A 240 11.03 -9.09 13.88
C SER A 240 11.25 -8.83 15.38
N LEU A 241 10.19 -8.58 16.15
CA LEU A 241 10.27 -8.33 17.60
C LEU A 241 10.64 -9.59 18.40
N ARG A 242 11.92 -9.95 18.36
CA ARG A 242 12.61 -10.77 19.36
C ARG A 242 13.84 -10.01 19.82
N ALA A 243 13.74 -9.46 21.04
CA ALA A 243 14.80 -8.99 21.93
C ALA A 243 15.94 -8.15 21.33
N ASN A 244 15.98 -6.86 21.69
CA ASN A 244 17.14 -6.29 22.40
C ASN A 244 16.84 -4.85 22.83
N SER A 245 16.61 -4.69 24.13
CA SER A 245 16.69 -3.45 24.86
C SER A 245 18.12 -3.30 25.38
N LEU A 246 18.87 -2.32 24.87
CA LEU A 246 20.07 -1.80 25.53
C LEU A 246 20.28 -0.34 25.12
N GLU A 247 20.29 0.49 26.15
CA GLU A 247 20.36 1.94 26.13
C GLU A 247 21.72 2.46 25.64
N ILE A 248 21.71 3.32 24.62
CA ILE A 248 22.73 4.36 24.41
C ILE A 248 21.99 5.62 23.94
N SER A 249 21.85 6.61 24.83
CA SER A 249 21.24 7.91 24.53
C SER A 249 22.12 8.71 23.58
N THR A 250 21.92 8.51 22.27
CA THR A 250 22.44 9.42 21.25
C THR A 250 21.56 10.68 21.20
N PRO A 251 22.08 11.85 20.77
CA PRO A 251 21.26 13.06 20.59
C PRO A 251 20.04 12.84 19.67
N TYR A 252 20.09 11.83 18.80
CA TYR A 252 19.00 11.44 17.91
C TYR A 252 17.82 10.76 18.62
N GLU A 253 18.07 10.07 19.74
CA GLU A 253 17.00 9.49 20.57
C GLU A 253 16.14 10.59 21.20
N SER A 254 16.74 11.73 21.59
CA SER A 254 16.00 12.87 22.13
C SER A 254 15.00 13.46 21.11
N VAL A 255 15.38 13.50 19.84
CA VAL A 255 14.54 13.98 18.73
C VAL A 255 13.41 13.00 18.48
N ALA A 256 13.70 11.69 18.45
CA ALA A 256 12.69 10.65 18.30
C ALA A 256 11.68 10.65 19.46
N CYS A 257 12.15 10.74 20.71
CA CYS A 257 11.31 10.85 21.90
C CYS A 257 10.42 12.11 21.86
N THR A 258 10.96 13.25 21.42
CA THR A 258 10.18 14.47 21.26
C THR A 258 9.10 14.32 20.19
N ALA A 259 9.44 13.73 19.04
CA ALA A 259 8.47 13.45 17.98
C ALA A 259 7.36 12.51 18.47
N LEU A 260 7.72 11.42 19.16
CA LEU A 260 6.77 10.47 19.76
C LEU A 260 5.86 11.12 20.79
N TYR A 261 6.40 11.99 21.66
CA TYR A 261 5.62 12.75 22.62
C TYR A 261 4.60 13.67 21.94
N VAL A 262 5.04 14.41 20.91
CA VAL A 262 4.15 15.29 20.14
C VAL A 262 3.07 14.48 19.43
N LEU A 263 3.43 13.35 18.81
CA LEU A 263 2.49 12.45 18.13
C LEU A 263 1.46 11.88 19.12
N LEU A 264 1.90 11.42 20.29
CA LEU A 264 1.02 10.90 21.31
C LEU A 264 0.02 11.96 21.77
N HIS A 265 0.51 13.16 22.11
CA HIS A 265 -0.34 14.21 22.62
C HIS A 265 -1.32 14.75 21.57
N ARG A 266 -0.87 14.94 20.33
CA ARG A 266 -1.71 15.52 19.26
C ARG A 266 -2.62 14.51 18.58
N ALA A 267 -2.18 13.26 18.45
CA ALA A 267 -2.97 12.23 17.78
C ALA A 267 -3.89 11.48 18.74
N VAL A 268 -3.33 10.96 19.84
CA VAL A 268 -3.99 10.01 20.75
C VAL A 268 -4.74 10.71 21.88
N SER A 269 -4.09 11.61 22.62
CA SER A 269 -4.66 12.22 23.83
C SER A 269 -5.81 13.19 23.56
N ARG A 270 -5.86 13.76 22.36
CA ARG A 270 -6.91 14.71 21.97
C ARG A 270 -8.25 13.97 21.78
N ASP A 271 -9.28 14.42 22.48
CA ASP A 271 -10.65 13.88 22.41
C ASP A 271 -10.78 12.37 22.69
N CYS A 272 -9.92 11.81 23.57
CA CYS A 272 -9.98 10.40 23.92
C CYS A 272 -11.27 10.06 24.71
N PRO A 273 -12.17 9.22 24.17
CA PRO A 273 -13.43 8.84 24.83
C PRO A 273 -13.24 7.72 25.87
N LEU A 274 -12.00 7.23 26.02
CA LEU A 274 -11.63 6.16 26.94
C LEU A 274 -11.13 6.80 28.24
N THR A 275 -12.05 7.40 29.00
CA THR A 275 -11.77 8.01 30.30
C THR A 275 -11.32 6.95 31.30
N GLY A 276 -10.14 7.13 31.91
CA GLY A 276 -9.68 6.31 33.05
C GLY A 276 -8.63 5.25 32.74
N GLN A 277 -8.30 4.99 31.46
CA GLN A 277 -7.18 4.11 31.10
C GLN A 277 -5.92 4.95 30.85
N GLY A 278 -4.84 4.58 31.55
CA GLY A 278 -3.79 5.49 31.99
C GLY A 278 -3.07 6.29 30.90
N LYS A 279 -2.79 7.56 31.22
CA LYS A 279 -1.86 8.45 30.49
C LYS A 279 -0.39 7.96 30.46
N LEU A 280 -0.09 6.74 30.92
CA LEU A 280 1.24 6.34 31.38
C LEU A 280 1.89 5.17 30.61
N LEU A 281 1.36 4.73 29.46
CA LEU A 281 1.79 3.45 28.88
C LEU A 281 2.20 3.47 27.40
N PHE A 282 2.31 4.64 26.79
CA PHE A 282 2.88 4.79 25.45
C PHE A 282 4.37 5.11 25.59
N LEU A 283 5.24 4.16 25.23
CA LEU A 283 6.71 4.24 25.31
C LEU A 283 7.34 4.05 23.92
#